data_AF-A0A1Y3EDK8-F1
#
_entry.id   AF-A0A1Y3EDK8-F1
#
_cell.length_a   1.000
_cell.length_b   1.000
_cell.length_c   1.000
_cell.angle_alpha   90.00
_cell.angle_beta   90.00
_cell.angle_gamma   90.00
#
_symmetry.space_group_name_H-M   'P 1'
#
loop_
_entity.id
_entity.type
_entity.pdbx_description
1 polymer ?
#
loop_
_entity_poly.entity_id
_entity_poly.type
_entity_poly.pdbx_seq_one_letter_code
_entity_poly.pdbx_strand_id
1 'polypeptide(L)'
;MFHPDDFRIKMCTQVTMADLIVAHHEMGHVHYFMQYADQPSVFRSGANPGFHEAIGDTIALSVATPSHLRLVGLYKGPVDDAHLDVNFLLKQALEKVAFLPFGYLVDLWRWNVFRGVYSADQWNREWWRLRHDIQGILPAVERPRDSFDPGAKFHVASSTPYIRYFIAHVLQFQLYKA
;
A
#
# COMPACT_ATOMS: atom_id res chain seq x y z
N MET A 1 -23.61 6.43 -14.04
CA MET A 1 -23.06 5.31 -13.23
C MET A 1 -22.72 5.73 -11.80
N PHE A 2 -23.10 6.91 -11.33
CA PHE A 2 -22.94 7.28 -9.92
C PHE A 2 -24.22 7.96 -9.46
N HIS A 3 -24.94 7.35 -8.52
CA HIS A 3 -26.01 8.04 -7.81
C HIS A 3 -25.34 9.09 -6.90
N PRO A 4 -25.87 10.32 -6.80
CA PRO A 4 -25.43 11.26 -5.79
C PRO A 4 -25.43 10.57 -4.41
N ASP A 5 -24.36 10.74 -3.64
CA ASP A 5 -24.23 10.22 -2.26
C ASP A 5 -24.14 8.69 -2.10
N ASP A 6 -23.82 7.94 -3.17
CA ASP A 6 -23.60 6.49 -3.08
C ASP A 6 -22.10 6.14 -3.00
N PHE A 7 -21.62 5.87 -1.78
CA PHE A 7 -20.25 5.45 -1.51
C PHE A 7 -20.25 4.09 -0.80
N ARG A 8 -19.43 3.14 -1.28
CA ARG A 8 -19.42 1.75 -0.78
C ARG A 8 -18.00 1.22 -0.64
N ILE A 9 -17.79 0.38 0.37
CA ILE A 9 -16.58 -0.43 0.55
C ILE A 9 -16.92 -1.88 0.27
N LYS A 10 -16.01 -2.61 -0.37
CA LYS A 10 -16.13 -4.06 -0.60
C LYS A 10 -14.90 -4.79 -0.09
N MET A 11 -14.98 -5.27 1.13
CA MET A 11 -13.91 -5.97 1.84
C MET A 11 -14.43 -7.26 2.49
N CYS A 12 -13.65 -8.34 2.44
CA CYS A 12 -13.96 -9.61 3.13
C CYS A 12 -13.44 -9.59 4.57
N THR A 13 -13.93 -8.64 5.37
CA THR A 13 -13.38 -8.31 6.69
C THR A 13 -13.42 -9.47 7.69
N GLN A 14 -12.31 -9.66 8.39
CA GLN A 14 -12.14 -10.56 9.53
C GLN A 14 -11.90 -9.76 10.80
N VAL A 15 -12.19 -10.34 11.97
CA VAL A 15 -11.99 -9.68 13.27
C VAL A 15 -10.51 -9.74 13.66
N THR A 16 -9.69 -8.88 13.06
CA THR A 16 -8.24 -8.80 13.31
C THR A 16 -7.75 -7.35 13.36
N MET A 17 -6.59 -7.11 13.98
CA MET A 17 -5.96 -5.79 13.99
C MET A 17 -5.58 -5.30 12.58
N ALA A 18 -5.15 -6.22 11.71
CA ALA A 18 -4.81 -5.88 10.32
C ALA A 18 -6.03 -5.33 9.58
N ASP A 19 -7.17 -6.04 9.69
CA ASP A 19 -8.40 -5.63 9.02
C ASP A 19 -9.03 -4.39 9.64
N LEU A 20 -8.82 -4.11 10.94
CA LEU A 20 -9.19 -2.84 11.56
C LEU A 20 -8.45 -1.67 10.91
N ILE A 21 -7.14 -1.80 10.70
CA ILE A 21 -6.33 -0.78 10.04
C ILE A 21 -6.77 -0.60 8.58
N VAL A 22 -6.96 -1.70 7.85
CA VAL A 22 -7.43 -1.66 6.46
C VAL A 22 -8.81 -1.00 6.36
N ALA A 23 -9.74 -1.31 7.27
CA ALA A 23 -11.05 -0.67 7.27
C ALA A 23 -10.97 0.86 7.41
N HIS A 24 -10.04 1.37 8.24
CA HIS A 24 -9.80 2.82 8.36
C HIS A 24 -9.14 3.41 7.11
N HIS A 25 -8.21 2.67 6.48
CA HIS A 25 -7.62 3.06 5.20
C HIS A 25 -8.71 3.21 4.12
N GLU A 26 -9.57 2.20 3.95
CA GLU A 26 -10.66 2.22 2.96
C GLU A 26 -11.70 3.31 3.26
N MET A 27 -12.00 3.56 4.54
CA MET A 27 -12.84 4.70 4.93
C MET A 27 -12.19 6.05 4.63
N GLY A 28 -10.85 6.14 4.65
CA GLY A 28 -10.13 7.31 4.18
C GLY A 28 -10.39 7.60 2.70
N HIS A 29 -10.46 6.56 1.86
CA HIS A 29 -10.87 6.73 0.46
C HIS A 29 -12.30 7.24 0.34
N VAL A 30 -13.26 6.64 1.07
CA VAL A 30 -14.65 7.09 1.07
C VAL A 30 -14.75 8.54 1.51
N HIS A 31 -14.06 8.92 2.58
CA HIS A 31 -14.04 10.30 3.05
C HIS A 31 -13.49 11.23 1.97
N TYR A 32 -12.42 10.84 1.27
CA TYR A 32 -11.88 11.66 0.19
C TYR A 32 -12.84 11.78 -1.00
N PHE A 33 -13.57 10.71 -1.33
CA PHE A 33 -14.62 10.74 -2.35
C PHE A 33 -15.73 11.75 -2.02
N MET A 34 -16.12 11.81 -0.74
CA MET A 34 -17.12 12.79 -0.27
C MET A 34 -16.59 14.23 -0.40
N GLN A 35 -15.31 14.47 -0.07
CA GLN A 35 -14.75 15.83 -0.07
C GLN A 35 -14.72 16.50 -1.45
N TYR A 36 -14.56 15.72 -2.53
CA TYR A 36 -14.59 16.27 -3.88
C TYR A 36 -15.90 15.98 -4.63
N ALA A 37 -16.94 15.53 -3.93
CA ALA A 37 -18.21 15.11 -4.55
C ALA A 37 -18.87 16.22 -5.38
N ASP A 38 -18.68 17.49 -5.02
CA ASP A 38 -19.25 18.63 -5.74
C ASP A 38 -18.41 19.10 -6.94
N GLN A 39 -17.19 18.56 -7.12
CA GLN A 39 -16.37 18.90 -8.28
C GLN A 39 -16.98 18.37 -9.59
N PRO A 40 -16.69 18.98 -10.75
CA PRO A 40 -17.02 18.39 -12.05
C PRO A 40 -16.49 16.96 -12.14
N SER A 41 -17.23 16.05 -12.79
CA SER A 41 -16.91 14.62 -12.80
C SER A 41 -15.46 14.30 -13.23
N VAL A 42 -14.87 15.12 -14.11
CA VAL A 42 -13.49 14.97 -14.60
C VAL A 42 -12.42 15.32 -13.55
N PHE A 43 -12.79 16.03 -12.49
CA PHE A 43 -11.92 16.43 -11.38
C PHE A 43 -12.21 15.67 -10.08
N ARG A 44 -13.08 14.65 -10.11
CA ARG A 44 -13.40 13.79 -8.95
C ARG A 44 -12.36 12.69 -8.74
N SER A 45 -11.13 13.11 -8.52
CA SER A 45 -9.99 12.24 -8.21
C SER A 45 -8.96 13.00 -7.37
N GLY A 46 -8.14 12.26 -6.64
CA GLY A 46 -6.98 12.84 -5.95
C GLY A 46 -6.03 13.54 -6.91
N ALA A 47 -5.26 14.49 -6.37
CA ALA A 47 -4.35 15.34 -7.16
C ALA A 47 -3.36 14.53 -8.01
N ASN A 48 -2.95 13.36 -7.52
CA ASN A 48 -2.33 12.29 -8.31
C ASN A 48 -2.71 10.93 -7.67
N PRO A 49 -2.44 9.79 -8.34
CA PRO A 49 -2.81 8.48 -7.80
C PRO A 49 -2.26 8.16 -6.40
N GLY A 50 -1.14 8.77 -5.99
CA GLY A 50 -0.56 8.59 -4.67
C GLY A 50 -1.32 9.30 -3.54
N PHE A 51 -2.05 10.38 -3.82
CA PHE A 51 -2.83 11.09 -2.80
C PHE A 51 -3.97 10.24 -2.24
N HIS A 52 -4.65 9.46 -3.10
CA HIS A 52 -5.76 8.61 -2.65
C HIS A 52 -5.31 7.60 -1.60
N GLU A 53 -4.22 6.90 -1.90
CA GLU A 53 -3.59 5.91 -1.02
C GLU A 53 -3.01 6.58 0.23
N ALA A 54 -2.37 7.75 0.08
CA ALA A 54 -1.74 8.46 1.19
C ALA A 54 -2.75 8.89 2.27
N ILE A 55 -3.94 9.37 1.89
CA ILE A 55 -4.94 9.80 2.87
C ILE A 55 -5.41 8.62 3.75
N GLY A 56 -5.73 7.49 3.13
CA GLY A 56 -6.11 6.28 3.86
C GLY A 56 -4.98 5.82 4.80
N ASP A 57 -3.75 5.81 4.28
CA ASP A 57 -2.58 5.41 5.06
C ASP A 57 -2.25 6.36 6.22
N THR A 58 -2.41 7.68 6.04
CA THR A 58 -2.18 8.66 7.12
C THR A 58 -3.15 8.44 8.28
N ILE A 59 -4.43 8.19 7.99
CA ILE A 59 -5.42 7.86 9.03
C ILE A 59 -5.04 6.56 9.73
N ALA A 60 -4.65 5.54 8.97
CA ALA A 60 -4.21 4.25 9.49
C ALA A 60 -3.01 4.36 10.45
N LEU A 61 -2.06 5.28 10.19
CA LEU A 61 -0.94 5.54 11.10
C LEU A 61 -1.42 5.97 12.49
N SER A 62 -2.38 6.89 12.57
CA SER A 62 -2.95 7.33 13.86
C SER A 62 -3.70 6.21 14.58
N VAL A 63 -4.47 5.42 13.84
CA VAL A 63 -5.29 4.32 14.37
C VAL A 63 -4.43 3.21 14.97
N ALA A 64 -3.27 2.93 14.37
CA ALA A 64 -2.37 1.88 14.83
C ALA A 64 -1.61 2.21 16.14
N THR A 65 -1.70 3.45 16.64
CA THR A 65 -0.94 3.88 17.83
C THR A 65 -1.49 3.25 19.12
N PRO A 66 -0.63 2.89 20.10
CA PRO A 66 -1.07 2.43 21.42
C PRO A 66 -2.02 3.43 22.12
N SER A 67 -1.77 4.73 21.95
CA SER A 67 -2.62 5.80 22.49
C SER A 67 -4.04 5.75 21.94
N HIS A 68 -4.21 5.61 20.61
CA HIS A 68 -5.53 5.45 20.01
C HIS A 68 -6.20 4.15 20.45
N LEU A 69 -5.47 3.03 20.42
CA LEU A 69 -6.00 1.72 20.81
C LEU A 69 -6.47 1.69 22.28
N ARG A 70 -5.80 2.43 23.17
CA ARG A 70 -6.25 2.59 24.54
C ARG A 70 -7.54 3.39 24.64
N LEU A 71 -7.64 4.50 23.88
CA LEU A 71 -8.83 5.36 23.86
C LEU A 71 -10.09 4.58 23.43
N VAL A 72 -9.96 3.70 22.44
CA VAL A 72 -11.08 2.87 21.95
C VAL A 72 -11.25 1.55 22.73
N GLY A 73 -10.49 1.34 23.81
CA GLY A 73 -10.64 0.19 24.71
C GLY A 73 -10.04 -1.13 24.20
N LEU A 74 -9.24 -1.11 23.14
CA LEU A 74 -8.58 -2.30 22.56
C LEU A 74 -7.18 -2.58 23.13
N TYR A 75 -6.64 -1.66 23.94
CA TYR A 75 -5.35 -1.81 24.61
C TYR A 75 -5.43 -1.28 26.06
N LYS A 76 -4.79 -1.98 27.01
CA LYS A 76 -4.78 -1.60 28.44
C LYS A 76 -3.38 -1.38 29.01
N GLY A 77 -2.33 -1.55 28.20
CA GLY A 77 -0.95 -1.40 28.65
C GLY A 77 -0.47 0.06 28.67
N PRO A 78 0.81 0.28 29.03
CA PRO A 78 1.40 1.60 29.06
C PRO A 78 1.54 2.18 27.65
N VAL A 79 1.42 3.50 27.54
CA VAL A 79 1.56 4.25 26.26
C VAL A 79 2.84 5.07 26.18
N ASP A 80 3.52 5.26 27.31
CA ASP A 80 4.76 6.04 27.46
C ASP A 80 5.88 5.13 27.95
N ASP A 81 6.21 4.10 27.17
CA ASP A 81 7.29 3.16 27.48
C ASP A 81 8.27 3.08 26.30
N ALA A 82 9.53 3.44 26.55
CA ALA A 82 10.55 3.53 25.51
C ALA A 82 10.86 2.18 24.83
N HIS A 83 10.70 1.05 25.52
CA HIS A 83 10.89 -0.27 24.91
C HIS A 83 9.71 -0.61 23.99
N LEU A 84 8.49 -0.26 24.39
CA LEU A 84 7.32 -0.42 23.51
C LEU A 84 7.40 0.49 22.29
N ASP A 85 7.94 1.70 22.42
CA ASP A 85 8.16 2.60 21.29
C ASP A 85 9.11 1.99 20.26
N VAL A 86 10.24 1.42 20.69
CA VAL A 86 11.17 0.75 19.77
C VAL A 86 10.51 -0.43 19.08
N ASN A 87 9.73 -1.24 19.80
CA ASN A 87 8.99 -2.36 19.23
C ASN A 87 7.95 -1.90 18.20
N PHE A 88 7.23 -0.84 18.51
CA PHE A 88 6.25 -0.24 17.60
C PHE A 88 6.93 0.33 16.34
N LEU A 89 8.01 1.10 16.49
CA LEU A 89 8.77 1.66 15.38
C LEU A 89 9.38 0.58 14.50
N LEU A 90 9.90 -0.51 15.08
CA LEU A 90 10.39 -1.65 14.31
C LEU A 90 9.27 -2.32 13.52
N LYS A 91 8.10 -2.53 14.14
CA LYS A 91 6.91 -3.06 13.42
C LYS A 91 6.52 -2.14 12.26
N GLN A 92 6.47 -0.82 12.49
CA GLN A 92 6.19 0.15 11.44
C GLN A 92 7.25 0.12 10.33
N ALA A 93 8.53 -0.02 10.67
CA ALA A 93 9.60 -0.13 9.69
C ALA A 93 9.49 -1.39 8.82
N LEU A 94 9.14 -2.53 9.44
CA LEU A 94 8.91 -3.80 8.72
C LEU A 94 7.72 -3.71 7.74
N GLU A 95 6.73 -2.88 8.02
CA GLU A 95 5.59 -2.67 7.13
C GLU A 95 5.89 -1.58 6.07
N LYS A 96 6.41 -0.43 6.49
CA LYS A 96 6.51 0.79 5.66
C LYS A 96 7.85 0.91 4.94
N VAL A 97 8.96 0.66 5.62
CA VAL A 97 10.31 0.80 5.03
C VAL A 97 10.63 -0.40 4.15
N ALA A 98 10.35 -1.61 4.61
CA ALA A 98 10.57 -2.82 3.82
C ALA A 98 9.71 -2.88 2.54
N PHE A 99 8.59 -2.16 2.52
CA PHE A 99 7.75 -2.02 1.34
C PHE A 99 8.41 -1.18 0.24
N LEU A 100 9.15 -0.11 0.56
CA LEU A 100 9.62 0.86 -0.44
C LEU A 100 10.39 0.22 -1.62
N PRO A 101 11.36 -0.69 -1.40
CA PRO A 101 12.07 -1.28 -2.52
C PRO A 101 11.17 -2.22 -3.34
N PHE A 102 10.19 -2.88 -2.71
CA PHE A 102 9.16 -3.65 -3.43
C PHE A 102 8.23 -2.77 -4.25
N GLY A 103 7.69 -1.70 -3.65
CA GLY A 103 6.82 -0.73 -4.31
C GLY A 103 7.46 -0.11 -5.54
N TYR A 104 8.76 0.17 -5.46
CA TYR A 104 9.54 0.68 -6.58
C TYR A 104 9.75 -0.37 -7.69
N LEU A 105 10.22 -1.57 -7.33
CA LEU A 105 10.63 -2.54 -8.35
C LEU A 105 9.47 -3.09 -9.18
N VAL A 106 8.25 -3.17 -8.63
CA VAL A 106 7.09 -3.72 -9.35
C VAL A 106 6.81 -2.90 -10.61
N ASP A 107 6.72 -1.58 -10.49
CA ASP A 107 6.45 -0.73 -11.66
C ASP A 107 7.72 -0.52 -12.50
N LEU A 108 8.93 -0.55 -11.92
CA LEU A 108 10.16 -0.59 -12.71
C LEU A 108 10.20 -1.80 -13.66
N TRP A 109 9.82 -2.99 -13.16
CA TRP A 109 9.68 -4.19 -13.96
C TRP A 109 8.62 -4.01 -15.05
N ARG A 110 7.42 -3.54 -14.68
CA ARG A 110 6.32 -3.32 -15.64
C ARG A 110 6.67 -2.31 -16.72
N TRP A 111 7.33 -1.21 -16.38
CA TRP A 111 7.77 -0.21 -17.36
C TRP A 111 8.74 -0.81 -18.37
N ASN A 112 9.69 -1.64 -17.93
CA ASN A 112 10.61 -2.31 -18.85
C ASN A 112 9.91 -3.35 -19.72
N VAL A 113 8.89 -4.07 -19.20
CA VAL A 113 8.02 -4.92 -20.01
C VAL A 113 7.27 -4.11 -21.06
N PHE A 114 6.56 -3.05 -20.66
CA PHE A 114 5.74 -2.23 -21.58
C PHE A 114 6.57 -1.48 -22.63
N ARG A 115 7.81 -1.13 -22.32
CA ARG A 115 8.75 -0.52 -23.27
C ARG A 115 9.41 -1.53 -24.21
N GLY A 116 9.17 -2.83 -24.04
CA GLY A 116 9.82 -3.88 -24.81
C GLY A 116 11.30 -4.09 -24.49
N VAL A 117 11.78 -3.58 -23.36
CA VAL A 117 13.16 -3.82 -22.88
C VAL A 117 13.35 -5.29 -22.50
N TYR A 118 12.31 -5.91 -21.94
CA TYR A 118 12.29 -7.33 -21.59
C TYR A 118 11.39 -8.09 -22.56
N SER A 119 11.95 -9.07 -23.28
CA SER A 119 11.13 -10.03 -24.04
C SER A 119 10.42 -11.01 -23.11
N ALA A 120 9.38 -11.67 -23.60
CA ALA A 120 8.51 -12.53 -22.78
C ALA A 120 9.26 -13.66 -22.06
N ASP A 121 10.29 -14.23 -22.69
CA ASP A 121 11.17 -15.26 -22.11
C ASP A 121 12.08 -14.74 -20.98
N GLN A 122 12.15 -13.41 -20.80
CA GLN A 122 12.98 -12.75 -19.80
C GLN A 122 12.17 -12.28 -18.59
N TRP A 123 10.85 -12.19 -18.70
CA TRP A 123 9.96 -11.60 -17.70
C TRP A 123 10.23 -12.10 -16.28
N ASN A 124 10.28 -13.41 -16.09
CA ASN A 124 10.48 -13.98 -14.75
C ASN A 124 11.91 -13.81 -14.24
N ARG A 125 12.91 -13.94 -15.13
CA ARG A 125 14.31 -13.77 -14.78
C ARG A 125 14.60 -12.34 -14.35
N GLU A 126 14.11 -11.36 -15.10
CA GLU A 126 14.31 -9.94 -14.80
C GLU A 126 13.53 -9.51 -13.56
N TRP A 127 12.37 -10.13 -13.28
CA TRP A 127 11.68 -9.97 -12.00
C TRP A 127 12.58 -10.39 -10.83
N TRP A 128 13.16 -11.58 -10.87
CA TRP A 128 14.04 -12.05 -9.79
C TRP A 128 15.37 -11.31 -9.72
N ARG A 129 15.90 -10.83 -10.85
CA ARG A 129 17.07 -9.94 -10.86
C ARG A 129 16.76 -8.65 -10.09
N LEU A 130 15.63 -8.01 -10.35
CA LEU A 130 15.22 -6.81 -9.61
C LEU A 130 14.94 -7.12 -8.13
N ARG A 131 14.32 -8.26 -7.81
CA ARG A 131 14.13 -8.71 -6.42
C ARG A 131 15.47 -8.88 -5.69
N HIS A 132 16.47 -9.41 -6.35
CA HIS A 132 17.81 -9.54 -5.79
C HIS A 132 18.48 -8.17 -5.65
N ASP A 133 18.59 -7.41 -6.73
CA ASP A 133 19.38 -6.17 -6.77
C ASP A 133 18.78 -5.05 -5.92
N ILE A 134 17.45 -4.99 -5.78
CA ILE A 134 16.73 -3.91 -5.08
C ILE A 134 16.27 -4.33 -3.68
N GLN A 135 15.83 -5.58 -3.48
CA GLN A 135 15.35 -6.05 -2.17
C GLN A 135 16.33 -6.97 -1.43
N GLY A 136 17.35 -7.50 -2.10
CA GLY A 136 18.23 -8.53 -1.52
C GLY A 136 17.52 -9.88 -1.33
N ILE A 137 16.48 -10.17 -2.12
CA ILE A 137 15.67 -11.41 -1.99
C ILE A 137 15.91 -12.33 -3.18
N LEU A 138 16.18 -13.61 -2.89
CA LEU A 138 16.32 -14.69 -3.86
C LEU A 138 15.09 -15.60 -3.85
N PRO A 139 14.80 -16.30 -4.96
CA PRO A 139 13.78 -17.34 -4.95
C PRO A 139 14.24 -18.52 -4.07
N ALA A 140 13.33 -19.07 -3.27
CA ALA A 140 13.63 -20.23 -2.42
C ALA A 140 13.93 -21.52 -3.21
N VAL A 141 13.48 -21.59 -4.47
CA VAL A 141 13.69 -22.71 -5.40
C VAL A 141 14.01 -22.16 -6.78
N GLU A 142 14.69 -22.95 -7.59
CA GLU A 142 14.91 -22.63 -9.01
C GLU A 142 13.56 -22.49 -9.73
N ARG A 143 13.46 -21.51 -10.63
CA ARG A 143 12.23 -21.22 -11.36
C ARG A 143 12.23 -21.92 -12.73
N PRO A 144 11.21 -22.74 -13.02
CA PRO A 144 10.99 -23.27 -14.36
C PRO A 144 10.95 -22.18 -15.43
N ARG A 145 11.33 -22.53 -16.68
CA ARG A 145 11.41 -21.57 -17.80
C ARG A 145 10.07 -20.91 -18.14
N ASP A 146 8.95 -21.59 -17.86
CA ASP A 146 7.57 -21.15 -18.10
C ASP A 146 6.93 -20.44 -16.90
N SER A 147 7.70 -20.17 -15.84
CA SER A 147 7.20 -19.46 -14.66
C SER A 147 6.88 -17.99 -14.96
N PHE A 148 5.83 -17.47 -14.29
CA PHE A 148 5.46 -16.06 -14.33
C PHE A 148 5.05 -15.58 -12.93
N ASP A 149 6.04 -15.55 -12.01
CA ASP A 149 5.88 -15.11 -10.63
C ASP A 149 5.30 -13.69 -10.47
N PRO A 150 5.62 -12.67 -11.30
CA PRO A 150 4.96 -11.37 -11.19
C PRO A 150 3.44 -11.46 -11.40
N GLY A 151 2.94 -12.44 -12.18
CA GLY A 151 1.51 -12.68 -12.35
C GLY A 151 0.79 -13.14 -11.08
N ALA A 152 1.51 -13.69 -10.11
CA ALA A 152 0.96 -14.06 -8.80
C ALA A 152 0.70 -12.83 -7.89
N LYS A 153 1.11 -11.62 -8.31
CA LYS A 153 0.77 -10.37 -7.62
C LYS A 153 -0.50 -9.77 -8.23
N PHE A 154 -1.55 -9.64 -7.41
CA PHE A 154 -2.86 -9.12 -7.82
C PHE A 154 -2.79 -7.87 -8.71
N HIS A 155 -1.98 -6.88 -8.37
CA HIS A 155 -1.90 -5.61 -9.11
C HIS A 155 -1.28 -5.75 -10.50
N VAL A 156 -0.40 -6.72 -10.70
CA VAL A 156 0.12 -7.06 -12.03
C VAL A 156 -0.99 -7.72 -12.85
N ALA A 157 -1.67 -8.72 -12.28
CA ALA A 157 -2.75 -9.46 -12.95
C ALA A 157 -3.99 -8.59 -13.27
N SER A 158 -4.32 -7.64 -12.39
CA SER A 158 -5.44 -6.70 -12.55
C SER A 158 -5.08 -5.41 -13.30
N SER A 159 -3.83 -5.30 -13.80
CA SER A 159 -3.33 -4.11 -14.50
C SER A 159 -3.44 -2.80 -13.69
N THR A 160 -3.35 -2.87 -12.36
CA THR A 160 -3.41 -1.69 -11.49
C THR A 160 -2.02 -1.05 -11.34
N PRO A 161 -1.80 0.23 -11.70
CA PRO A 161 -0.53 0.95 -11.48
C PRO A 161 -0.04 0.83 -10.03
N TYR A 162 1.21 0.42 -9.80
CA TYR A 162 1.72 0.13 -8.44
C TYR A 162 2.50 1.31 -7.84
N ILE A 163 3.01 2.22 -8.66
CA ILE A 163 3.78 3.40 -8.24
C ILE A 163 3.00 4.30 -7.27
N ARG A 164 1.66 4.25 -7.33
CA ARG A 164 0.77 4.94 -6.38
C ARG A 164 1.12 4.62 -4.93
N TYR A 165 1.45 3.36 -4.62
CA TYR A 165 1.77 2.93 -3.27
C TYR A 165 3.14 3.44 -2.83
N PHE A 166 4.13 3.44 -3.73
CA PHE A 166 5.46 3.99 -3.42
C PHE A 166 5.37 5.48 -3.06
N ILE A 167 4.66 6.26 -3.87
CA ILE A 167 4.45 7.70 -3.62
C ILE A 167 3.66 7.89 -2.32
N ALA A 168 2.62 7.09 -2.10
CA ALA A 168 1.81 7.15 -0.88
C ALA A 168 2.59 6.85 0.40
N HIS A 169 3.57 5.94 0.34
CA HIS A 169 4.46 5.65 1.48
C HIS A 169 5.35 6.83 1.86
N VAL A 170 5.63 7.73 0.92
CA VAL A 170 6.34 8.99 1.22
C VAL A 170 5.36 10.07 1.68
N LEU A 171 4.29 10.27 0.92
CA LEU A 171 3.30 11.32 1.18
C LEU A 171 2.60 11.14 2.53
N GLN A 172 2.29 9.91 2.94
CA GLN A 172 1.56 9.68 4.19
C GLN A 172 2.29 10.25 5.42
N PHE A 173 3.63 10.17 5.45
CA PHE A 173 4.43 10.74 6.53
C PHE A 173 4.59 12.26 6.40
N GLN A 174 4.57 12.80 5.18
CA GLN A 174 4.52 14.26 4.99
C GLN A 174 3.21 14.83 5.51
N LEU A 175 2.08 14.18 5.20
CA LEU A 175 0.76 14.55 5.71
C LEU A 175 0.64 14.33 7.21
N TYR A 176 1.19 13.24 7.75
CA TYR A 176 1.15 12.94 9.18
C TYR A 176 1.97 13.93 10.02
N LYS A 177 3.04 14.49 9.46
CA LYS A 177 3.90 15.46 10.14
C LYS A 177 3.31 16.88 10.14
N ALA A 178 2.57 17.24 9.09
CA ALA A 178 2.03 18.58 8.88
C ALA A 178 0.97 18.94 9.93
#